data_AF-A0AA36IWU3-F1
#
_entry.id   AF-A0AA36IWU3-F1
#
_cell.length_a   1.000
_cell.length_b   1.000
_cell.length_c   1.000
_cell.angle_alpha   90.00
_cell.angle_beta   90.00
_cell.angle_gamma   90.00
#
_symmetry.space_group_name_H-M   'P 1'
#
loop_
_entity.id
_entity.type
_entity.pdbx_description
1 polymer ?
#
loop_
_entity_poly.entity_id
_entity_poly.type
_entity_poly.pdbx_seq_one_letter_code
_entity_poly.pdbx_strand_id
1 'polypeptide(L)'
;MAMKRPAAGARKRPAAAAAPAPGSRNRLCAAEGCKFNPQRSGQRAEVLRGKDFDRCIVCGPDAFREAASTGKGGGVIARFLNKLAKADPGVFEEAVVKLQAEHPLETVQKYEKQARRKAREAAGREAEAACAPRHRLCAGEGCKFNVACLGERAEVPQNTDLRLCVICGPDTFREAAKGQGAARFLNKLAKLDLGVFEEAAAQLKAQHSEDVVDWLVERAREDTAWATTRAQRFRAWCLSKSWRMCGQCGRMVAQPFKAQHAAGRDRAPAEMAACQHCKSEGRQGYWSPLPQDQPRRLRNLKPEVVEALRPLNIHAGPQQRMPHGYAVHGDMLRFSFKPQGVLEQVDLLPKKLKKKAKKALKHLLRSEDNAYGEFLELRYKFLHTRARGIERASLRPPASRIAYGLTCTGCLPLPKWLANYMTCTWRAPAMTCLEFLRKAGPDGQIQQRYRRIHKHLRVEAPLEEWINVCAESGEVLVSPVFYTRLGDEYCGQWLLLNVPFLALDDLWLRRALRVPERLRFLALCLLHKPAYWRSPARVRADLELEARAETYIRNALDMLAARIELVDAYLLGELRVEDVLTGRTCYGHAHVM
;
A
#
# COMPACT_ATOMS: atom_id res chain seq x y z
N MET A 1 44.73 6.63 7.34
CA MET A 1 45.04 5.35 8.00
C MET A 1 43.74 4.67 8.41
N ALA A 2 43.28 3.67 7.68
CA ALA A 2 42.02 2.97 7.96
C ALA A 2 42.30 1.61 8.63
N MET A 3 42.01 1.50 9.94
CA MET A 3 42.15 0.24 10.68
C MET A 3 40.95 -0.68 10.41
N LYS A 4 41.20 -1.85 9.83
CA LYS A 4 40.27 -3.01 9.82
C LYS A 4 40.13 -3.55 11.24
N ARG A 5 38.89 -3.77 11.71
CA ARG A 5 38.60 -4.51 12.95
C ARG A 5 37.90 -5.85 12.62
N PRO A 6 38.25 -6.95 13.31
CA PRO A 6 37.75 -8.29 13.01
C PRO A 6 36.36 -8.55 13.60
N ALA A 7 35.63 -9.46 12.97
CA ALA A 7 34.29 -9.89 13.35
C ALA A 7 34.33 -10.84 14.57
N ALA A 8 33.58 -10.50 15.62
CA ALA A 8 33.31 -11.38 16.75
C ALA A 8 31.88 -11.92 16.67
N GLY A 9 31.75 -13.23 16.46
CA GLY A 9 30.46 -13.94 16.44
C GLY A 9 29.89 -14.10 17.85
N ALA A 10 28.66 -13.62 18.07
CA ALA A 10 27.94 -13.78 19.33
C ALA A 10 26.88 -14.88 19.20
N ARG A 11 27.05 -15.97 19.96
CA ARG A 11 26.06 -17.05 20.14
C ARG A 11 24.83 -16.53 20.92
N LYS A 12 23.61 -16.86 20.45
CA LYS A 12 22.34 -16.54 21.11
C LYS A 12 22.20 -17.30 22.43
N ARG A 13 21.88 -16.57 23.50
CA ARG A 13 21.51 -17.11 24.83
C ARG A 13 19.97 -17.28 24.89
N PRO A 14 19.43 -18.40 25.38
CA PRO A 14 17.98 -18.59 25.48
C PRO A 14 17.38 -17.74 26.61
N ALA A 15 16.15 -17.26 26.40
CA ALA A 15 15.44 -16.39 27.33
C ALA A 15 14.89 -17.19 28.52
N ALA A 16 15.23 -16.78 29.74
CA ALA A 16 14.64 -17.30 30.97
C ALA A 16 13.24 -16.70 31.20
N ALA A 17 12.25 -17.56 31.45
CA ALA A 17 10.89 -17.16 31.82
C ALA A 17 10.85 -16.60 33.26
N ALA A 18 10.12 -15.49 33.46
CA ALA A 18 9.96 -14.87 34.77
C ALA A 18 8.99 -15.69 35.65
N ALA A 19 9.35 -15.86 36.93
CA ALA A 19 8.53 -16.57 37.91
C ALA A 19 7.24 -15.78 38.27
N PRO A 20 6.10 -16.47 38.52
CA PRO A 20 4.83 -15.84 38.91
C PRO A 20 4.86 -15.31 40.36
N ALA A 21 4.07 -14.27 40.62
CA ALA A 21 3.95 -13.63 41.94
C ALA A 21 3.34 -14.58 43.00
N PRO A 22 3.84 -14.57 44.25
CA PRO A 22 3.33 -15.40 45.34
C PRO A 22 1.97 -14.87 45.82
N GLY A 23 0.92 -15.69 45.76
CA GLY A 23 -0.37 -15.42 46.42
C GLY A 23 -1.65 -15.79 45.65
N SER A 24 -1.63 -15.89 44.32
CA SER A 24 -2.83 -16.30 43.56
C SER A 24 -2.80 -17.80 43.29
N ARG A 25 -3.08 -18.64 44.29
CA ARG A 25 -3.39 -20.06 44.02
C ARG A 25 -4.66 -20.11 43.18
N ASN A 26 -4.57 -20.62 41.95
CA ASN A 26 -5.73 -20.83 41.09
C ASN A 26 -6.70 -21.78 41.82
N ARG A 27 -7.90 -21.30 42.17
CA ARG A 27 -8.96 -22.14 42.73
C ARG A 27 -9.44 -23.11 41.64
N LEU A 28 -9.56 -24.39 41.99
CA LEU A 28 -10.10 -25.42 41.11
C LEU A 28 -11.62 -25.46 41.24
N CYS A 29 -12.29 -25.82 40.14
CA CYS A 29 -13.74 -25.90 40.05
C CYS A 29 -14.32 -26.89 41.07
N ALA A 30 -15.22 -26.43 41.94
CA ALA A 30 -15.85 -27.16 43.03
C ALA A 30 -16.77 -28.31 42.57
N ALA A 31 -17.31 -28.28 41.35
CA ALA A 31 -18.21 -29.30 40.84
C ALA A 31 -17.56 -30.71 40.82
N GLU A 32 -18.28 -31.69 41.36
CA GLU A 32 -17.92 -33.10 41.28
C GLU A 32 -17.85 -33.56 39.81
N GLY A 33 -16.85 -34.37 39.47
CA GLY A 33 -16.63 -34.84 38.10
C GLY A 33 -16.16 -33.78 37.10
N CYS A 34 -15.77 -32.57 37.53
CA CYS A 34 -15.25 -31.56 36.60
C CYS A 34 -13.97 -32.04 35.90
N LYS A 35 -14.00 -32.13 34.57
CA LYS A 35 -12.89 -32.54 33.71
C LYS A 35 -12.47 -31.50 32.66
N PHE A 36 -13.01 -30.28 32.73
CA PHE A 36 -12.87 -29.25 31.70
C PHE A 36 -11.60 -28.38 31.87
N ASN A 37 -10.46 -28.96 32.23
CA ASN A 37 -9.22 -28.18 32.37
C ASN A 37 -8.51 -27.98 31.01
N PRO A 38 -8.38 -26.73 30.51
CA PRO A 38 -7.79 -26.44 29.21
C PRO A 38 -6.26 -26.67 29.13
N GLN A 39 -5.59 -26.93 30.25
CA GLN A 39 -4.16 -27.23 30.29
C GLN A 39 -3.86 -28.70 30.52
N ARG A 40 -4.78 -29.45 31.12
CA ARG A 40 -4.60 -30.86 31.52
C ARG A 40 -5.94 -31.58 31.35
N SER A 41 -6.16 -32.22 30.21
CA SER A 41 -7.40 -32.96 29.95
C SER A 41 -7.70 -33.94 31.09
N GLY A 42 -8.97 -34.08 31.45
CA GLY A 42 -9.41 -34.93 32.56
C GLY A 42 -9.27 -34.33 33.97
N GLN A 43 -8.62 -33.17 34.14
CA GLN A 43 -8.49 -32.52 35.44
C GLN A 43 -9.56 -31.46 35.70
N ARG A 44 -9.73 -31.09 36.97
CA ARG A 44 -10.63 -30.00 37.39
C ARG A 44 -10.17 -28.68 36.78
N ALA A 45 -11.10 -27.94 36.18
CA ALA A 45 -10.85 -26.65 35.55
C ALA A 45 -10.49 -25.58 36.59
N GLU A 46 -9.67 -24.61 36.22
CA GLU A 46 -9.46 -23.41 37.04
C GLU A 46 -10.68 -22.48 36.94
N VAL A 47 -11.05 -21.87 38.07
CA VAL A 47 -12.12 -20.87 38.11
C VAL A 47 -11.60 -19.52 37.60
N LEU A 48 -12.48 -18.72 36.98
CA LEU A 48 -12.12 -17.40 36.45
C LEU A 48 -11.55 -16.50 37.56
N ARG A 49 -10.33 -15.99 37.34
CA ARG A 49 -9.65 -15.12 38.31
C ARG A 49 -10.42 -13.81 38.53
N GLY A 50 -10.50 -13.40 39.80
CA GLY A 50 -11.03 -12.10 40.21
C GLY A 50 -12.54 -12.05 40.43
N LYS A 51 -13.20 -13.21 40.54
CA LYS A 51 -14.64 -13.32 40.82
C LYS A 51 -14.91 -14.42 41.83
N ASP A 52 -15.97 -14.27 42.61
CA ASP A 52 -16.38 -15.17 43.70
C ASP A 52 -17.12 -16.42 43.19
N PHE A 53 -16.63 -17.02 42.10
CA PHE A 53 -17.14 -18.29 41.63
C PHE A 53 -16.37 -19.44 42.28
N ASP A 54 -17.09 -20.49 42.62
CA ASP A 54 -16.56 -21.79 43.04
C ASP A 54 -16.49 -22.77 41.85
N ARG A 55 -17.25 -22.55 40.78
CA ARG A 55 -17.31 -23.41 39.58
C ARG A 55 -16.74 -22.72 38.32
N CYS A 56 -16.23 -23.53 37.39
CA CYS A 56 -15.73 -23.01 36.11
C CYS A 56 -16.86 -22.63 35.15
N ILE A 57 -16.51 -22.01 34.02
CA ILE A 57 -17.43 -21.58 32.95
C ILE A 57 -18.36 -22.69 32.43
N VAL A 58 -17.98 -23.97 32.54
CA VAL A 58 -18.76 -25.12 32.02
C VAL A 58 -19.62 -25.78 33.11
N CYS A 59 -19.22 -25.69 34.38
CA CYS A 59 -19.95 -26.32 35.49
C CYS A 59 -20.78 -25.33 36.30
N GLY A 60 -20.62 -24.02 36.07
CA GLY A 60 -21.28 -22.95 36.80
C GLY A 60 -22.11 -22.08 35.86
N PRO A 61 -23.45 -22.18 35.86
CA PRO A 61 -24.29 -21.39 34.96
C PRO A 61 -24.16 -19.89 35.21
N ASP A 62 -23.89 -19.47 36.45
CA ASP A 62 -23.67 -18.05 36.80
C ASP A 62 -22.35 -17.52 36.24
N ALA A 63 -21.29 -18.33 36.30
CA ALA A 63 -19.99 -17.99 35.73
C ALA A 63 -20.07 -17.83 34.20
N PHE A 64 -20.87 -18.67 33.53
CA PHE A 64 -21.13 -18.52 32.10
C PHE A 64 -21.96 -17.29 31.78
N ARG A 65 -23.12 -17.09 32.45
CA ARG A 65 -24.02 -15.94 32.23
C ARG A 65 -23.31 -14.61 32.42
N GLU A 66 -22.52 -14.49 33.48
CA GLU A 66 -21.78 -13.26 33.76
C GLU A 66 -20.62 -13.05 32.78
N ALA A 67 -19.95 -14.11 32.33
CA ALA A 67 -18.98 -13.99 31.24
C ALA A 67 -19.67 -13.59 29.93
N ALA A 68 -20.85 -14.12 29.62
CA ALA A 68 -21.59 -13.81 28.41
C ALA A 68 -22.12 -12.36 28.39
N SER A 69 -22.53 -11.82 29.55
CA SER A 69 -23.11 -10.47 29.66
C SER A 69 -22.07 -9.35 29.57
N THR A 70 -20.81 -9.60 29.93
CA THR A 70 -19.75 -8.58 29.81
C THR A 70 -19.27 -8.43 28.36
N GLY A 71 -19.12 -7.20 27.88
CA GLY A 71 -18.61 -6.92 26.51
C GLY A 71 -17.25 -7.53 26.19
N LYS A 72 -16.47 -7.94 27.20
CA LYS A 72 -15.19 -8.67 27.06
C LYS A 72 -15.28 -10.17 27.32
N GLY A 73 -16.31 -10.65 28.01
CA GLY A 73 -16.35 -12.03 28.50
C GLY A 73 -16.74 -13.05 27.43
N GLY A 74 -17.42 -12.64 26.35
CA GLY A 74 -17.54 -13.48 25.16
C GLY A 74 -16.18 -13.92 24.58
N GLY A 75 -15.18 -13.04 24.65
CA GLY A 75 -13.80 -13.37 24.28
C GLY A 75 -13.09 -14.30 25.28
N VAL A 76 -13.57 -14.39 26.52
CA VAL A 76 -13.07 -15.32 27.55
C VAL A 76 -13.64 -16.71 27.30
N ILE A 77 -14.95 -16.84 27.09
CA ILE A 77 -15.64 -18.10 26.78
C ILE A 77 -15.03 -18.74 25.52
N ALA A 78 -14.94 -17.98 24.42
CA ALA A 78 -14.37 -18.49 23.17
C ALA A 78 -12.88 -18.89 23.30
N ARG A 79 -12.10 -18.21 24.16
CA ARG A 79 -10.70 -18.59 24.42
C ARG A 79 -10.61 -19.86 25.26
N PHE A 80 -11.48 -20.00 26.25
CA PHE A 80 -11.55 -21.20 27.09
C PHE A 80 -11.92 -22.43 26.25
N LEU A 81 -13.00 -22.34 25.47
CA LEU A 81 -13.44 -23.40 24.57
C LEU A 81 -12.41 -23.75 23.49
N ASN A 82 -11.73 -22.76 22.90
CA ASN A 82 -10.64 -23.02 21.95
C ASN A 82 -9.49 -23.81 22.59
N LYS A 83 -9.14 -23.50 23.84
CA LYS A 83 -8.09 -24.28 24.53
C LYS A 83 -8.53 -25.71 24.81
N LEU A 84 -9.81 -25.93 25.16
CA LEU A 84 -10.34 -27.30 25.28
C LEU A 84 -10.29 -28.04 23.95
N ALA A 85 -10.75 -27.43 22.86
CA ALA A 85 -10.71 -28.03 21.53
C ALA A 85 -9.29 -28.43 21.09
N LYS A 86 -8.27 -27.66 21.53
CA LYS A 86 -6.86 -27.97 21.30
C LYS A 86 -6.32 -29.09 22.19
N ALA A 87 -6.76 -29.13 23.44
CA ALA A 87 -6.25 -30.09 24.42
C ALA A 87 -6.86 -31.48 24.22
N ASP A 88 -8.18 -31.54 24.01
CA ASP A 88 -8.94 -32.78 23.87
C ASP A 88 -10.29 -32.49 23.18
N PRO A 89 -10.45 -32.90 21.89
CA PRO A 89 -11.69 -32.70 21.16
C PRO A 89 -12.91 -33.34 21.82
N GLY A 90 -12.75 -34.50 22.47
CA GLY A 90 -13.85 -35.20 23.15
C GLY A 90 -14.36 -34.40 24.35
N VAL A 91 -13.44 -33.91 25.19
CA VAL A 91 -13.81 -33.04 26.33
C VAL A 91 -14.41 -31.72 25.86
N PHE A 92 -14.01 -31.21 24.69
CA PHE A 92 -14.63 -30.05 24.08
C PHE A 92 -16.09 -30.29 23.66
N GLU A 93 -16.39 -31.39 22.96
CA GLU A 93 -17.78 -31.70 22.56
C GLU A 93 -18.66 -31.91 23.80
N GLU A 94 -18.17 -32.60 24.82
CA GLU A 94 -18.88 -32.76 26.09
C GLU A 94 -19.14 -31.42 26.81
N ALA A 95 -18.19 -30.48 26.76
CA ALA A 95 -18.37 -29.15 27.31
C ALA A 95 -19.45 -28.37 26.56
N VAL A 96 -19.52 -28.51 25.24
CA VAL A 96 -20.55 -27.88 24.40
C VAL A 96 -21.92 -28.45 24.71
N VAL A 97 -22.06 -29.78 24.78
CA VAL A 97 -23.32 -30.45 25.14
C VAL A 97 -23.81 -29.99 26.51
N LYS A 98 -22.90 -29.95 27.51
CA LYS A 98 -23.26 -29.48 28.85
C LYS A 98 -23.70 -28.02 28.86
N LEU A 99 -23.02 -27.14 28.13
CA LEU A 99 -23.41 -25.73 28.01
C LEU A 99 -24.76 -25.56 27.28
N GLN A 100 -25.04 -26.38 26.27
CA GLN A 100 -26.32 -26.35 25.53
C GLN A 100 -27.49 -26.79 26.41
N ALA A 101 -27.26 -27.66 27.39
CA ALA A 101 -28.29 -28.08 28.35
C ALA A 101 -28.67 -26.97 29.35
N GLU A 102 -27.74 -26.07 29.69
CA GLU A 102 -27.92 -25.06 30.74
C GLU A 102 -28.13 -23.63 30.19
N HIS A 103 -27.92 -23.39 28.89
CA HIS A 103 -27.94 -22.06 28.29
C HIS A 103 -28.63 -22.01 26.92
N PRO A 104 -29.11 -20.84 26.46
CA PRO A 104 -29.74 -20.70 25.15
C PRO A 104 -28.84 -21.20 24.01
N LEU A 105 -29.39 -22.07 23.16
CA LEU A 105 -28.67 -22.75 22.07
C LEU A 105 -27.88 -21.78 21.18
N GLU A 106 -28.50 -20.66 20.79
CA GLU A 106 -27.89 -19.63 19.94
C GLU A 106 -26.62 -19.02 20.58
N THR A 107 -26.63 -18.83 21.90
CA THR A 107 -25.50 -18.26 22.63
C THR A 107 -24.33 -19.23 22.64
N VAL A 108 -24.59 -20.52 22.87
CA VAL A 108 -23.55 -21.56 22.90
C VAL A 108 -22.97 -21.78 21.50
N GLN A 109 -23.83 -21.91 20.47
CA GLN A 109 -23.41 -22.08 19.07
C GLN A 109 -22.51 -20.93 18.58
N LYS A 110 -22.82 -19.68 19.00
CA LYS A 110 -21.98 -18.52 18.68
C LYS A 110 -20.54 -18.69 19.19
N TYR A 111 -20.36 -19.12 20.43
CA TYR A 111 -19.03 -19.29 21.02
C TYR A 111 -18.33 -20.56 20.52
N GLU A 112 -19.07 -21.62 20.26
CA GLU A 112 -18.58 -22.84 19.62
C GLU A 112 -17.97 -22.53 18.25
N LYS A 113 -18.73 -21.84 17.37
CA LYS A 113 -18.26 -21.42 16.05
C LYS A 113 -17.01 -20.56 16.14
N GLN A 114 -16.96 -19.64 17.12
CA GLN A 114 -15.79 -18.80 17.35
C GLN A 114 -14.57 -19.60 17.85
N ALA A 115 -14.77 -20.58 18.72
CA ALA A 115 -13.71 -21.45 19.23
C ALA A 115 -13.14 -22.33 18.11
N ARG A 116 -14.00 -23.01 17.33
CA ARG A 116 -13.60 -23.83 16.17
C ARG A 116 -12.83 -23.02 15.13
N ARG A 117 -13.27 -21.79 14.81
CA ARG A 117 -12.55 -20.89 13.89
C ARG A 117 -11.14 -20.59 14.39
N LYS A 118 -10.99 -20.24 15.67
CA LYS A 118 -9.67 -19.94 16.26
C LYS A 118 -8.77 -21.17 16.37
N ALA A 119 -9.34 -22.35 16.61
CA ALA A 119 -8.60 -23.61 16.61
C ALA A 119 -8.03 -23.89 15.20
N ARG A 120 -8.85 -23.74 14.15
CA ARG A 120 -8.44 -23.86 12.74
C ARG A 120 -7.35 -22.86 12.36
N GLU A 121 -7.54 -21.58 12.68
CA GLU A 121 -6.52 -20.54 12.44
C GLU A 121 -5.19 -20.85 13.15
N ALA A 122 -5.24 -21.39 14.37
CA ALA A 122 -4.05 -21.73 15.12
C ALA A 122 -3.37 -23.01 14.60
N ALA A 123 -4.13 -24.03 14.22
CA ALA A 123 -3.62 -25.21 13.54
C ALA A 123 -2.96 -24.85 12.21
N GLY A 124 -3.55 -23.91 11.45
CA GLY A 124 -2.94 -23.36 10.24
C GLY A 124 -1.61 -22.67 10.50
N ARG A 125 -1.53 -21.83 11.56
CA ARG A 125 -0.27 -21.19 11.96
C ARG A 125 0.78 -22.16 12.51
N GLU A 126 0.37 -23.19 13.25
CA GLU A 126 1.26 -24.25 13.75
C GLU A 126 1.76 -25.14 12.62
N ALA A 127 0.92 -25.44 11.62
CA ALA A 127 1.31 -26.12 10.39
C ALA A 127 2.28 -25.25 9.56
N GLU A 128 2.03 -23.95 9.44
CA GLU A 128 2.92 -22.99 8.78
C GLU A 128 4.28 -22.89 9.50
N ALA A 129 4.26 -22.81 10.85
CA ALA A 129 5.47 -22.74 11.67
C ALA A 129 6.26 -24.05 11.69
N ALA A 130 5.60 -25.21 11.69
CA ALA A 130 6.23 -26.52 11.60
C ALA A 130 6.88 -26.75 10.22
N CYS A 131 6.35 -26.10 9.17
CA CYS A 131 6.93 -26.12 7.82
C CYS A 131 8.16 -25.20 7.67
N ALA A 132 8.39 -24.27 8.61
CA ALA A 132 9.36 -23.19 8.46
C ALA A 132 10.86 -23.56 8.63
N PRO A 133 11.28 -24.74 9.12
CA PRO A 133 12.69 -25.13 9.02
C PRO A 133 12.99 -26.54 8.48
N ARG A 134 12.00 -27.31 7.99
CA ARG A 134 12.26 -28.60 7.34
C ARG A 134 11.36 -28.77 6.12
N HIS A 135 11.88 -28.38 4.96
CA HIS A 135 11.37 -28.85 3.67
C HIS A 135 11.51 -30.38 3.60
N ARG A 136 10.48 -31.11 4.06
CA ARG A 136 10.25 -32.48 3.59
C ARG A 136 9.36 -32.39 2.36
N LEU A 137 9.88 -33.05 1.33
CA LEU A 137 9.34 -33.23 0.00
C LEU A 137 7.88 -33.69 0.04
N CYS A 138 7.12 -33.33 -1.00
CA CYS A 138 5.94 -34.10 -1.37
C CYS A 138 6.31 -35.59 -1.35
N ALA A 139 5.50 -36.44 -0.71
CA ALA A 139 5.83 -37.85 -0.47
C ALA A 139 5.86 -38.73 -1.75
N GLY A 140 5.70 -38.13 -2.94
CA GLY A 140 6.02 -38.78 -4.20
C GLY A 140 7.47 -38.46 -4.57
N GLU A 141 8.32 -39.47 -4.64
CA GLU A 141 9.64 -39.36 -5.25
C GLU A 141 9.50 -38.71 -6.65
N GLY A 142 10.09 -37.53 -6.86
CA GLY A 142 10.11 -36.85 -8.17
C GLY A 142 9.16 -35.68 -8.42
N CYS A 143 8.38 -35.20 -7.45
CA CYS A 143 7.44 -34.08 -7.69
C CYS A 143 8.15 -32.72 -7.91
N LYS A 144 8.15 -32.22 -9.16
CA LYS A 144 8.76 -30.95 -9.58
C LYS A 144 7.88 -29.70 -9.34
N PHE A 145 6.60 -29.85 -8.99
CA PHE A 145 5.60 -28.76 -9.05
C PHE A 145 5.36 -28.02 -7.72
N ASN A 146 6.37 -27.95 -6.86
CA ASN A 146 6.22 -27.26 -5.57
C ASN A 146 6.28 -25.73 -5.76
N VAL A 147 5.11 -25.07 -5.68
CA VAL A 147 4.98 -23.60 -5.80
C VAL A 147 5.76 -22.84 -4.72
N ALA A 148 6.05 -23.47 -3.57
CA ALA A 148 6.90 -22.86 -2.54
C ALA A 148 8.37 -22.67 -3.00
N CYS A 149 8.83 -23.42 -4.01
CA CYS A 149 10.18 -23.27 -4.58
C CYS A 149 10.30 -22.09 -5.57
N LEU A 150 9.18 -21.49 -6.01
CA LEU A 150 9.16 -20.40 -6.99
C LEU A 150 9.11 -18.98 -6.37
N GLY A 151 9.41 -18.86 -5.07
CA GLY A 151 9.76 -17.58 -4.45
C GLY A 151 8.62 -16.69 -3.94
N GLU A 152 7.35 -17.08 -4.07
CA GLU A 152 6.23 -16.34 -3.46
C GLU A 152 5.21 -17.26 -2.76
N ARG A 153 4.85 -16.89 -1.53
CA ARG A 153 3.86 -17.60 -0.68
C ARG A 153 2.51 -17.67 -1.41
N ALA A 154 2.04 -18.88 -1.70
CA ALA A 154 0.67 -19.12 -2.15
C ALA A 154 -0.24 -19.41 -0.95
N GLU A 155 -1.35 -18.68 -0.81
CA GLU A 155 -2.44 -19.06 0.09
C GLU A 155 -3.16 -20.29 -0.52
N VAL A 156 -3.08 -21.43 0.17
CA VAL A 156 -3.87 -22.63 -0.15
C VAL A 156 -5.31 -22.41 0.37
N PRO A 157 -6.36 -22.82 -0.36
CA PRO A 157 -7.74 -22.72 0.11
C PRO A 157 -7.93 -23.45 1.45
N GLN A 158 -8.50 -22.75 2.44
CA GLN A 158 -8.55 -23.17 3.86
C GLN A 158 -9.59 -24.27 4.16
N ASN A 159 -10.05 -25.05 3.18
CA ASN A 159 -11.22 -25.91 3.35
C ASN A 159 -11.07 -27.39 2.97
N THR A 160 -9.85 -27.93 2.95
CA THR A 160 -9.64 -29.38 2.74
C THR A 160 -8.47 -29.91 3.56
N ASP A 161 -8.68 -30.98 4.32
CA ASP A 161 -7.69 -31.70 5.16
C ASP A 161 -6.61 -32.47 4.35
N LEU A 162 -6.44 -32.18 3.07
CA LEU A 162 -5.59 -32.95 2.15
C LEU A 162 -4.20 -32.32 1.99
N ARG A 163 -3.18 -33.04 2.49
CA ARG A 163 -1.73 -32.71 2.42
C ARG A 163 -1.07 -33.01 1.07
N LEU A 164 -1.83 -33.08 -0.02
CA LEU A 164 -1.30 -33.40 -1.35
C LEU A 164 -1.34 -32.16 -2.26
N CYS A 165 -0.27 -31.98 -3.03
CA CYS A 165 -0.25 -31.07 -4.17
C CYS A 165 -1.51 -31.29 -5.02
N VAL A 166 -2.11 -30.21 -5.54
CA VAL A 166 -3.30 -30.27 -6.43
C VAL A 166 -3.08 -31.22 -7.62
N ILE A 167 -1.83 -31.49 -8.00
CA ILE A 167 -1.44 -32.40 -9.09
C ILE A 167 -1.22 -33.86 -8.62
N CYS A 168 -1.09 -34.12 -7.32
CA CYS A 168 -0.70 -35.45 -6.80
C CYS A 168 -1.82 -36.18 -6.03
N GLY A 169 -3.00 -35.57 -5.88
CA GLY A 169 -4.12 -36.14 -5.14
C GLY A 169 -5.41 -36.12 -5.96
N PRO A 170 -5.93 -37.28 -6.42
CA PRO A 170 -7.11 -37.33 -7.28
C PRO A 170 -8.39 -36.78 -6.61
N ASP A 171 -8.47 -36.82 -5.28
CA ASP A 171 -9.59 -36.28 -4.51
C ASP A 171 -9.44 -34.77 -4.23
N THR A 172 -8.20 -34.30 -4.03
CA THR A 172 -7.89 -32.88 -3.84
C THR A 172 -8.14 -32.07 -5.11
N PHE A 173 -7.83 -32.63 -6.28
CA PHE A 173 -8.12 -31.99 -7.56
C PHE A 173 -9.63 -31.95 -7.82
N ARG A 174 -10.37 -33.03 -7.56
CA ARG A 174 -11.84 -33.05 -7.74
C ARG A 174 -12.55 -32.01 -6.87
N GLU A 175 -12.12 -31.81 -5.63
CA GLU A 175 -12.64 -30.73 -4.77
C GLU A 175 -12.22 -29.33 -5.25
N ALA A 176 -10.97 -29.16 -5.69
CA ALA A 176 -10.46 -27.89 -6.20
C ALA A 176 -11.05 -27.50 -7.58
N ALA A 177 -11.43 -28.49 -8.39
CA ALA A 177 -12.07 -28.34 -9.70
C ALA A 177 -13.57 -28.05 -9.60
N LYS A 178 -14.24 -28.49 -8.52
CA LYS A 178 -15.60 -28.02 -8.17
C LYS A 178 -15.62 -26.52 -7.79
N GLY A 179 -14.46 -25.89 -7.58
CA GLY A 179 -14.31 -24.46 -7.34
C GLY A 179 -13.34 -23.78 -8.32
N GLN A 180 -13.04 -22.50 -8.10
CA GLN A 180 -12.06 -21.75 -8.93
C GLN A 180 -10.59 -22.09 -8.63
N GLY A 181 -10.31 -23.08 -7.77
CA GLY A 181 -8.98 -23.35 -7.22
C GLY A 181 -7.99 -23.88 -8.25
N ALA A 182 -8.39 -24.92 -8.99
CA ALA A 182 -7.57 -25.51 -10.05
C ALA A 182 -7.30 -24.50 -11.18
N ALA A 183 -8.33 -23.75 -11.59
CA ALA A 183 -8.19 -22.67 -12.56
C ALA A 183 -7.20 -21.61 -12.09
N ARG A 184 -7.35 -21.07 -10.86
CA ARG A 184 -6.42 -20.07 -10.31
C ARG A 184 -4.99 -20.60 -10.21
N PHE A 185 -4.81 -21.86 -9.86
CA PHE A 185 -3.50 -22.51 -9.78
C PHE A 185 -2.82 -22.60 -11.16
N LEU A 186 -3.52 -23.14 -12.16
CA LEU A 186 -3.04 -23.24 -13.54
C LEU A 186 -2.79 -21.85 -14.14
N ASN A 187 -3.66 -20.90 -13.86
CA ASN A 187 -3.54 -19.52 -14.30
C ASN A 187 -2.35 -18.81 -13.62
N LYS A 188 -2.03 -19.17 -12.37
CA LYS A 188 -0.82 -18.70 -11.67
C LYS A 188 0.45 -19.32 -12.26
N LEU A 189 0.43 -20.61 -12.62
CA LEU A 189 1.54 -21.28 -13.32
C LEU A 189 1.77 -20.67 -14.71
N ALA A 190 0.72 -20.48 -15.51
CA ALA A 190 0.78 -19.82 -16.82
C ALA A 190 1.36 -18.38 -16.74
N LYS A 191 1.11 -17.67 -15.63
CA LYS A 191 1.66 -16.33 -15.36
C LYS A 191 3.13 -16.33 -14.92
N LEU A 192 3.65 -17.46 -14.47
CA LEU A 192 5.03 -17.60 -13.94
C LEU A 192 5.97 -18.26 -14.95
N ASP A 193 5.61 -19.40 -15.50
CA ASP A 193 6.42 -20.19 -16.44
C ASP A 193 5.53 -21.08 -17.32
N LEU A 194 5.56 -20.85 -18.63
CA LEU A 194 4.73 -21.57 -19.61
C LEU A 194 5.16 -23.04 -19.76
N GLY A 195 6.45 -23.36 -19.59
CA GLY A 195 6.94 -24.74 -19.70
C GLY A 195 6.48 -25.58 -18.51
N VAL A 196 6.53 -25.02 -17.31
CA VAL A 196 5.98 -25.67 -16.10
C VAL A 196 4.47 -25.83 -16.20
N PHE A 197 3.77 -24.86 -16.81
CA PHE A 197 2.34 -24.97 -17.08
C PHE A 197 2.01 -26.12 -18.04
N GLU A 198 2.72 -26.26 -19.15
CA GLU A 198 2.50 -27.34 -20.12
C GLU A 198 2.78 -28.73 -19.51
N GLU A 199 3.86 -28.88 -18.71
CA GLU A 199 4.17 -30.14 -18.01
C GLU A 199 3.10 -30.47 -16.95
N ALA A 200 2.60 -29.47 -16.22
CA ALA A 200 1.51 -29.65 -15.25
C ALA A 200 0.17 -30.00 -15.93
N ALA A 201 -0.14 -29.38 -17.07
CA ALA A 201 -1.33 -29.67 -17.86
C ALA A 201 -1.31 -31.12 -18.38
N ALA A 202 -0.17 -31.57 -18.90
CA ALA A 202 0.00 -32.96 -19.35
C ALA A 202 -0.18 -33.98 -18.22
N GLN A 203 0.33 -33.68 -17.01
CA GLN A 203 0.13 -34.54 -15.84
C GLN A 203 -1.32 -34.57 -15.36
N LEU A 204 -2.03 -33.45 -15.44
CA LEU A 204 -3.46 -33.40 -15.10
C LEU A 204 -4.30 -34.19 -16.11
N LYS A 205 -3.99 -34.10 -17.41
CA LYS A 205 -4.66 -34.91 -18.46
C LYS A 205 -4.51 -36.41 -18.21
N ALA A 206 -3.38 -36.85 -17.67
CA ALA A 206 -3.15 -38.26 -17.35
C ALA A 206 -3.97 -38.77 -16.15
N GLN A 207 -4.51 -37.88 -15.31
CA GLN A 207 -5.17 -38.24 -14.05
C GLN A 207 -6.67 -37.88 -14.01
N HIS A 208 -7.15 -37.06 -14.94
CA HIS A 208 -8.50 -36.52 -14.96
C HIS A 208 -9.11 -36.59 -16.36
N SER A 209 -10.42 -36.35 -16.48
CA SER A 209 -11.04 -36.33 -17.80
C SER A 209 -10.44 -35.20 -18.64
N GLU A 210 -10.11 -35.53 -19.88
CA GLU A 210 -9.43 -34.63 -20.80
C GLU A 210 -10.20 -33.31 -20.97
N ASP A 211 -11.53 -33.38 -21.06
CA ASP A 211 -12.42 -32.22 -21.20
C ASP A 211 -12.29 -31.16 -20.09
N VAL A 212 -12.13 -31.60 -18.82
CA VAL A 212 -12.04 -30.67 -17.67
C VAL A 212 -10.67 -29.99 -17.65
N VAL A 213 -9.62 -30.75 -17.99
CA VAL A 213 -8.26 -30.23 -18.04
C VAL A 213 -8.11 -29.29 -19.22
N ASP A 214 -8.66 -29.64 -20.38
CA ASP A 214 -8.66 -28.79 -21.57
C ASP A 214 -9.42 -27.48 -21.34
N TRP A 215 -10.60 -27.52 -20.69
CA TRP A 215 -11.30 -26.29 -20.32
C TRP A 215 -10.48 -25.39 -19.38
N LEU A 216 -9.79 -25.97 -18.39
CA LEU A 216 -8.93 -25.21 -17.47
C LEU A 216 -7.69 -24.64 -18.16
N VAL A 217 -7.11 -25.40 -19.10
CA VAL A 217 -5.94 -25.02 -19.89
C VAL A 217 -6.32 -23.93 -20.89
N GLU A 218 -7.43 -24.07 -21.61
CA GLU A 218 -7.97 -23.04 -22.49
C GLU A 218 -8.25 -21.75 -21.74
N ARG A 219 -8.92 -21.81 -20.58
CA ARG A 219 -9.21 -20.61 -19.79
C ARG A 219 -7.96 -19.93 -19.22
N ALA A 220 -6.91 -20.69 -18.89
CA ALA A 220 -5.61 -20.14 -18.50
C ALA A 220 -4.83 -19.57 -19.71
N ARG A 221 -4.97 -20.20 -20.88
CA ARG A 221 -4.43 -19.72 -22.16
C ARG A 221 -5.14 -18.44 -22.58
N GLU A 222 -6.46 -18.33 -22.54
CA GLU A 222 -7.23 -17.11 -22.83
C GLU A 222 -6.73 -15.90 -22.00
N ASP A 223 -6.45 -16.11 -20.71
CA ASP A 223 -5.94 -15.08 -19.79
C ASP A 223 -4.51 -14.60 -20.13
N THR A 224 -3.77 -15.38 -20.93
CA THR A 224 -2.37 -15.12 -21.33
C THR A 224 -2.16 -15.05 -22.85
N ALA A 225 -3.18 -15.36 -23.65
CA ALA A 225 -3.14 -15.47 -25.12
C ALA A 225 -2.94 -14.12 -25.79
N TRP A 226 -3.40 -13.04 -25.14
CA TRP A 226 -3.11 -11.67 -25.57
C TRP A 226 -1.61 -11.31 -25.42
N ALA A 227 -0.88 -11.99 -24.53
CA ALA A 227 0.50 -11.66 -24.22
C ALA A 227 1.44 -12.45 -25.14
N THR A 228 1.97 -11.77 -26.16
CA THR A 228 3.09 -12.30 -26.98
C THR A 228 4.21 -12.85 -26.08
N THR A 229 5.01 -13.80 -26.57
CA THR A 229 6.17 -14.34 -25.83
C THR A 229 7.08 -13.22 -25.30
N ARG A 230 7.20 -12.12 -26.06
CA ARG A 230 7.93 -10.92 -25.65
C ARG A 230 7.26 -10.21 -24.46
N ALA A 231 5.94 -10.04 -24.47
CA ALA A 231 5.17 -9.46 -23.36
C ALA A 231 5.24 -10.33 -22.10
N GLN A 232 5.13 -11.65 -22.23
CA GLN A 232 5.30 -12.59 -21.12
C GLN A 232 6.71 -12.48 -20.50
N ARG A 233 7.76 -12.41 -21.33
CA ARG A 233 9.14 -12.21 -20.86
C ARG A 233 9.36 -10.85 -20.21
N PHE A 234 8.73 -9.80 -20.75
CA PHE A 234 8.76 -8.47 -20.12
C PHE A 234 8.09 -8.51 -18.74
N ARG A 235 6.92 -9.16 -18.62
CA ARG A 235 6.25 -9.36 -17.34
C ARG A 235 7.10 -10.16 -16.36
N ALA A 236 7.66 -11.29 -16.78
CA ALA A 236 8.55 -12.10 -15.95
C ALA A 236 9.76 -11.29 -15.46
N TRP A 237 10.31 -10.45 -16.34
CA TRP A 237 11.37 -9.51 -15.98
C TRP A 237 10.90 -8.47 -14.96
N CYS A 238 9.73 -7.85 -15.16
CA CYS A 238 9.15 -6.89 -14.22
C CYS A 238 8.99 -7.50 -12.82
N LEU A 239 8.55 -8.76 -12.72
CA LEU A 239 8.30 -9.43 -11.46
C LEU A 239 9.58 -9.88 -10.74
N SER A 240 10.58 -10.38 -11.48
CA SER A 240 11.71 -11.09 -10.86
C SER A 240 13.09 -10.50 -11.14
N LYS A 241 13.24 -9.63 -12.14
CA LYS A 241 14.55 -9.19 -12.67
C LYS A 241 14.69 -7.67 -12.83
N SER A 242 13.60 -6.92 -12.69
CA SER A 242 13.60 -5.45 -12.76
C SER A 242 14.37 -4.80 -11.61
N TRP A 243 14.68 -5.57 -10.57
CA TRP A 243 15.49 -5.18 -9.44
C TRP A 243 16.51 -6.25 -9.11
N ARG A 244 17.71 -5.83 -8.70
CA ARG A 244 18.73 -6.71 -8.14
C ARG A 244 19.24 -6.16 -6.83
N MET A 245 19.61 -7.04 -5.90
CA MET A 245 20.22 -6.67 -4.63
C MET A 245 21.73 -6.60 -4.79
N CYS A 246 22.36 -5.54 -4.28
CA CYS A 246 23.80 -5.44 -4.19
C CYS A 246 24.32 -6.36 -3.09
N GLY A 247 25.21 -7.30 -3.39
CA GLY A 247 25.78 -8.19 -2.38
C GLY A 247 26.73 -7.52 -1.39
N GLN A 248 27.29 -6.36 -1.75
CA GLN A 248 28.14 -5.59 -0.83
C GLN A 248 27.36 -4.75 0.18
N CYS A 249 26.36 -3.99 -0.28
CA CYS A 249 25.64 -3.02 0.57
C CYS A 249 24.16 -3.31 0.74
N GLY A 250 23.63 -4.40 0.19
CA GLY A 250 22.21 -4.73 0.26
C GLY A 250 21.29 -3.76 -0.49
N ARG A 251 21.82 -2.80 -1.26
CA ARG A 251 21.00 -1.84 -2.00
C ARG A 251 20.25 -2.52 -3.13
N MET A 252 18.94 -2.25 -3.21
CA MET A 252 18.11 -2.64 -4.35
C MET A 252 18.35 -1.68 -5.53
N VAL A 253 18.69 -2.23 -6.70
CA VAL A 253 19.08 -1.46 -7.88
C VAL A 253 18.19 -1.85 -9.05
N ALA A 254 17.51 -0.86 -9.61
CA ALA A 254 16.70 -1.03 -10.83
C ALA A 254 17.60 -1.52 -11.97
N GLN A 255 17.14 -2.53 -12.69
CA GLN A 255 17.80 -3.01 -13.90
C GLN A 255 17.09 -2.43 -15.12
N PRO A 256 17.81 -2.19 -16.24
CA PRO A 256 17.18 -1.83 -17.50
C PRO A 256 16.68 -3.08 -18.24
N PHE A 257 15.53 -2.98 -18.90
CA PHE A 257 15.03 -4.04 -19.78
C PHE A 257 15.78 -4.00 -21.12
N LYS A 258 16.74 -4.92 -21.28
CA LYS A 258 17.52 -5.15 -22.51
C LYS A 258 16.92 -6.23 -23.43
N ALA A 259 17.33 -6.25 -24.68
CA ALA A 259 16.92 -7.23 -25.70
C ALA A 259 17.13 -8.71 -25.28
N GLN A 260 18.18 -9.01 -24.51
CA GLN A 260 18.42 -10.38 -23.99
C GLN A 260 17.29 -10.89 -23.09
N HIS A 261 16.61 -10.00 -22.35
CA HIS A 261 15.46 -10.36 -21.53
C HIS A 261 14.23 -10.65 -22.41
N ALA A 262 13.98 -9.82 -23.42
CA ALA A 262 12.94 -10.06 -24.43
C ALA A 262 13.18 -11.36 -25.22
N ALA A 263 14.43 -11.76 -25.41
CA ALA A 263 14.83 -13.01 -26.02
C ALA A 263 14.83 -14.21 -25.05
N GLY A 264 14.58 -14.00 -23.75
CA GLY A 264 14.60 -15.07 -22.73
C GLY A 264 15.99 -15.66 -22.46
N ARG A 265 17.06 -15.01 -22.94
CA ARG A 265 18.45 -15.48 -22.82
C ARG A 265 19.15 -14.98 -21.56
N ASP A 266 18.47 -14.17 -20.76
CA ASP A 266 19.06 -13.60 -19.54
C ASP A 266 19.16 -14.65 -18.42
N ARG A 267 20.39 -14.88 -17.94
CA ARG A 267 20.73 -15.78 -16.82
C ARG A 267 21.28 -15.01 -15.60
N ALA A 268 21.06 -13.70 -15.53
CA ALA A 268 21.62 -12.90 -14.45
C ALA A 268 21.01 -13.31 -13.09
N PRO A 269 21.83 -13.52 -12.04
CA PRO A 269 21.33 -13.83 -10.72
C PRO A 269 20.60 -12.64 -10.09
N ALA A 270 19.66 -12.90 -9.16
CA ALA A 270 18.91 -11.87 -8.44
C ALA A 270 19.81 -10.90 -7.64
N GLU A 271 21.00 -11.36 -7.26
CA GLU A 271 22.02 -10.56 -6.58
C GLU A 271 23.09 -10.11 -7.56
N MET A 272 23.54 -8.86 -7.46
CA MET A 272 24.69 -8.31 -8.19
C MET A 272 25.87 -8.13 -7.25
N ALA A 273 27.10 -8.38 -7.71
CA ALA A 273 28.30 -8.28 -6.86
C ALA A 273 28.45 -6.91 -6.19
N ALA A 274 28.28 -5.82 -6.96
CA ALA A 274 28.37 -4.45 -6.46
C ALA A 274 27.49 -3.49 -7.28
N CYS A 275 26.74 -2.61 -6.62
CA CYS A 275 25.99 -1.53 -7.27
C CYS A 275 26.90 -0.38 -7.69
N GLN A 276 26.40 0.57 -8.49
CA GLN A 276 27.18 1.74 -8.90
C GLN A 276 27.70 2.55 -7.70
N HIS A 277 26.91 2.68 -6.64
CA HIS A 277 27.35 3.35 -5.41
C HIS A 277 28.59 2.67 -4.80
N CYS A 278 28.55 1.35 -4.61
CA CYS A 278 29.70 0.60 -4.11
C CYS A 278 30.91 0.66 -5.04
N LYS A 279 30.68 0.51 -6.36
CA LYS A 279 31.74 0.60 -7.37
C LYS A 279 32.42 1.97 -7.40
N SER A 280 31.65 3.03 -7.13
CA SER A 280 32.14 4.40 -7.10
C SER A 280 32.75 4.81 -5.75
N GLU A 281 32.82 3.89 -4.78
CA GLU A 281 33.24 4.17 -3.39
C GLU A 281 32.37 5.26 -2.73
N GLY A 282 31.08 5.25 -3.04
CA GLY A 282 30.11 6.20 -2.48
C GLY A 282 29.97 7.52 -3.24
N ARG A 283 30.76 7.76 -4.30
CA ARG A 283 30.69 9.00 -5.10
C ARG A 283 29.42 9.13 -5.93
N GLN A 284 28.83 8.03 -6.39
CA GLN A 284 27.61 8.02 -7.21
C GLN A 284 26.42 7.45 -6.44
N GLY A 285 25.30 8.19 -6.49
CA GLY A 285 24.06 7.83 -5.80
C GLY A 285 24.12 7.99 -4.28
N TYR A 286 22.97 7.82 -3.62
CA TYR A 286 22.87 7.97 -2.16
C TYR A 286 23.20 6.67 -1.43
N TRP A 287 23.79 6.82 -0.24
CA TRP A 287 23.99 5.72 0.69
C TRP A 287 22.65 5.23 1.23
N SER A 288 22.45 3.91 1.27
CA SER A 288 21.25 3.28 1.83
C SER A 288 21.54 2.88 3.27
N PRO A 289 20.85 3.43 4.27
CA PRO A 289 21.11 3.12 5.66
C PRO A 289 20.81 1.65 5.96
N LEU A 290 21.76 0.96 6.57
CA LEU A 290 21.63 -0.39 7.09
C LEU A 290 21.19 -0.36 8.56
N PRO A 291 20.61 -1.44 9.10
CA PRO A 291 20.22 -1.48 10.52
C PRO A 291 21.39 -1.20 11.49
N GLN A 292 22.62 -1.56 11.10
CA GLN A 292 23.82 -1.25 11.87
C GLN A 292 24.21 0.23 11.84
N ASP A 293 23.75 0.99 10.85
CA ASP A 293 24.09 2.41 10.72
C ASP A 293 23.22 3.27 11.64
N GLN A 294 22.07 2.75 12.08
CA GLN A 294 21.31 3.35 13.16
C GLN A 294 22.13 3.25 14.47
N PRO A 295 22.40 4.37 15.19
CA PRO A 295 23.12 4.34 16.45
C PRO A 295 22.47 3.37 17.45
N ARG A 296 23.27 2.59 18.20
CA ARG A 296 22.76 1.56 19.13
C ARG A 296 21.70 2.08 20.11
N ARG A 297 21.79 3.36 20.49
CA ARG A 297 20.84 4.04 21.40
C ARG A 297 19.49 4.33 20.77
N LEU A 298 19.42 4.39 19.44
CA LEU A 298 18.22 4.63 18.64
C LEU A 298 17.61 3.35 18.07
N ARG A 299 18.35 2.23 18.11
CA ARG A 299 17.83 0.91 17.68
C ARG A 299 16.72 0.43 18.61
N ASN A 300 15.72 -0.24 18.02
CA ASN A 300 14.62 -0.89 18.74
C ASN A 300 13.84 0.05 19.68
N LEU A 301 13.81 1.36 19.38
CA LEU A 301 12.87 2.26 20.02
C LEU A 301 11.45 1.83 19.62
N LYS A 302 10.54 1.85 20.59
CA LYS A 302 9.13 1.57 20.28
C LYS A 302 8.55 2.69 19.43
N PRO A 303 7.54 2.43 18.58
CA PRO A 303 6.93 3.44 17.73
C PRO A 303 6.50 4.71 18.47
N GLU A 304 5.96 4.58 19.69
CA GLU A 304 5.51 5.73 20.49
C GLU A 304 6.68 6.62 20.95
N VAL A 305 7.85 6.01 21.20
CA VAL A 305 9.07 6.75 21.53
C VAL A 305 9.62 7.46 20.30
N VAL A 306 9.63 6.79 19.14
CA VAL A 306 10.04 7.40 17.87
C VAL A 306 9.12 8.57 17.53
N GLU A 307 7.81 8.40 17.71
CA GLU A 307 6.81 9.42 17.47
C GLU A 307 7.02 10.64 18.37
N ALA A 308 7.21 10.44 19.69
CA ALA A 308 7.45 11.54 20.63
C ALA A 308 8.77 12.28 20.38
N LEU A 309 9.79 11.59 19.86
CA LEU A 309 11.07 12.17 19.45
C LEU A 309 11.02 12.81 18.06
N ARG A 310 9.87 12.80 17.36
CA ARG A 310 9.78 13.37 16.02
C ARG A 310 9.33 14.84 16.12
N PRO A 311 10.11 15.83 15.67
CA PRO A 311 9.68 17.23 15.68
C PRO A 311 8.64 17.55 14.58
N LEU A 312 8.42 16.62 13.65
CA LEU A 312 7.54 16.74 12.50
C LEU A 312 6.38 15.73 12.60
N ASN A 313 5.22 16.09 12.04
CA ASN A 313 4.23 15.14 11.57
C ASN A 313 4.56 14.80 10.12
N ILE A 314 4.51 13.50 9.81
CA ILE A 314 4.65 12.99 8.44
C ILE A 314 3.27 12.53 8.00
N HIS A 315 2.68 13.23 7.06
CA HIS A 315 1.39 12.86 6.46
C HIS A 315 1.71 12.14 5.16
N ALA A 316 1.38 10.86 5.06
CA ALA A 316 1.61 10.06 3.84
C ALA A 316 0.31 9.52 3.24
N GLY A 317 -0.83 10.05 3.70
CA GLY A 317 -2.16 9.52 3.38
C GLY A 317 -2.45 8.15 4.02
N PRO A 318 -3.64 7.59 3.75
CA PRO A 318 -3.92 6.21 4.11
C PRO A 318 -2.97 5.28 3.35
N GLN A 319 -2.48 4.25 4.04
CA GLN A 319 -1.69 3.21 3.41
C GLN A 319 -2.61 2.36 2.54
N GLN A 320 -2.41 2.39 1.23
CA GLN A 320 -3.15 1.57 0.29
C GLN A 320 -2.25 0.43 -0.22
N ARG A 321 -2.81 -0.75 -0.42
CA ARG A 321 -2.14 -1.81 -1.16
C ARG A 321 -2.67 -1.79 -2.59
N MET A 322 -1.78 -1.66 -3.56
CA MET A 322 -2.14 -1.86 -4.96
C MET A 322 -2.42 -3.34 -5.24
N PRO A 323 -3.15 -3.69 -6.31
CA PRO A 323 -3.44 -5.08 -6.70
C PRO A 323 -2.20 -5.99 -6.78
N HIS A 324 -1.01 -5.42 -7.03
CA HIS A 324 0.26 -6.13 -7.11
C HIS A 324 1.04 -6.17 -5.78
N GLY A 325 0.41 -5.86 -4.65
CA GLY A 325 0.97 -6.07 -3.31
C GLY A 325 1.85 -4.95 -2.75
N TYR A 326 2.27 -3.98 -3.57
CA TYR A 326 3.04 -2.82 -3.09
C TYR A 326 2.19 -1.88 -2.25
N ALA A 327 2.76 -1.40 -1.14
CA ALA A 327 2.18 -0.31 -0.37
C ALA A 327 2.42 1.01 -1.10
N VAL A 328 1.34 1.72 -1.41
CA VAL A 328 1.38 3.04 -2.02
C VAL A 328 0.82 4.04 -1.01
N HIS A 329 1.50 5.18 -0.91
CA HIS A 329 1.00 6.33 -0.18
C HIS A 329 -0.22 6.89 -0.92
N GLY A 330 -1.39 6.86 -0.29
CA GLY A 330 -2.63 7.36 -0.90
C GLY A 330 -2.64 8.88 -1.11
N ASP A 331 -1.70 9.59 -0.49
CA ASP A 331 -1.61 11.05 -0.52
C ASP A 331 -0.14 11.52 -0.62
N MET A 332 0.05 12.81 -0.85
CA MET A 332 1.36 13.44 -0.84
C MET A 332 2.05 13.28 0.51
N LEU A 333 3.35 12.96 0.47
CA LEU A 333 4.19 13.02 1.65
C LEU A 333 4.36 14.48 2.07
N ARG A 334 3.77 14.87 3.20
CA ARG A 334 3.83 16.23 3.75
C ARG A 334 4.50 16.20 5.11
N PHE A 335 5.35 17.20 5.35
CA PHE A 335 6.01 17.40 6.64
C PHE A 335 5.45 18.69 7.27
N SER A 336 5.03 18.61 8.52
CA SER A 336 4.63 19.80 9.28
C SER A 336 5.23 19.75 10.68
N PHE A 337 5.73 20.86 11.21
CA PHE A 337 6.19 20.89 12.59
C PHE A 337 5.08 20.53 13.57
N LYS A 338 5.40 19.70 14.57
CA LYS A 338 4.47 19.42 15.66
C LYS A 338 4.30 20.67 16.51
N PRO A 339 3.06 21.08 16.83
CA PRO A 339 2.83 22.23 17.69
C PRO A 339 3.42 21.99 19.08
N GLN A 340 3.27 20.77 19.61
CA GLN A 340 3.78 20.38 20.92
C GLN A 340 5.31 20.18 20.91
N GLY A 341 5.99 20.68 21.95
CA GLY A 341 7.43 20.52 22.12
C GLY A 341 7.85 19.05 22.22
N VAL A 342 9.05 18.70 21.74
CA VAL A 342 9.55 17.32 21.88
C VAL A 342 9.69 16.93 23.36
N LEU A 343 10.12 17.85 24.23
CA LEU A 343 10.23 17.58 25.67
C LEU A 343 8.85 17.28 26.29
N GLU A 344 7.85 18.08 25.94
CA GLU A 344 6.46 17.87 26.38
C GLU A 344 5.91 16.53 25.88
N GLN A 345 6.11 16.20 24.60
CA GLN A 345 5.72 14.91 24.04
C GLN A 345 6.40 13.73 24.75
N VAL A 346 7.69 13.86 25.05
CA VAL A 346 8.44 12.86 25.83
C VAL A 346 7.90 12.76 27.26
N ASP A 347 7.45 13.86 27.84
CA ASP A 347 6.92 13.88 29.20
C ASP A 347 5.54 13.22 29.34
N LEU A 348 4.74 13.18 28.26
CA LEU A 348 3.47 12.46 28.16
C LEU A 348 3.62 10.92 28.07
N LEU A 349 4.84 10.41 27.78
CA LEU A 349 5.06 8.97 27.68
C LEU A 349 5.01 8.25 29.05
N PRO A 350 4.60 6.97 29.09
CA PRO A 350 4.69 6.15 30.31
C PRO A 350 6.11 6.11 30.88
N LYS A 351 6.28 6.07 32.21
CA LYS A 351 7.58 6.17 32.92
C LYS A 351 8.72 5.36 32.26
N LYS A 352 8.46 4.10 31.88
CA LYS A 352 9.44 3.22 31.21
C LYS A 352 9.87 3.72 29.82
N LEU A 353 8.92 4.20 29.02
CA LEU A 353 9.17 4.74 27.67
C LEU A 353 9.79 6.13 27.74
N LYS A 354 9.32 6.99 28.65
CA LYS A 354 9.89 8.30 28.96
C LYS A 354 11.38 8.23 29.29
N LYS A 355 11.80 7.29 30.14
CA LYS A 355 13.24 7.09 30.45
C LYS A 355 14.07 6.73 29.22
N LYS A 356 13.52 5.91 28.31
CA LYS A 356 14.19 5.57 27.03
C LYS A 356 14.24 6.76 26.09
N ALA A 357 13.13 7.47 25.94
CA ALA A 357 13.01 8.66 25.12
C ALA A 357 13.98 9.77 25.57
N LYS A 358 14.08 10.06 26.88
CA LYS A 358 15.05 11.03 27.40
C LYS A 358 16.51 10.63 27.12
N LYS A 359 16.84 9.34 27.20
CA LYS A 359 18.19 8.85 26.83
C LYS A 359 18.48 9.00 25.34
N ALA A 360 17.49 8.71 24.49
CA ALA A 360 17.60 8.87 23.04
C ALA A 360 17.68 10.36 22.65
N LEU A 361 16.84 11.21 23.23
CA LEU A 361 16.87 12.66 23.02
C LEU A 361 18.21 13.27 23.43
N LYS A 362 18.73 12.89 24.60
CA LYS A 362 20.06 13.31 25.07
C LYS A 362 21.17 12.88 24.10
N HIS A 363 21.01 11.75 23.41
CA HIS A 363 21.97 11.31 22.40
C HIS A 363 21.84 12.12 21.11
N LEU A 364 20.62 12.31 20.61
CA LEU A 364 20.34 13.11 19.41
C LEU A 364 20.87 14.54 19.54
N LEU A 365 20.63 15.18 20.69
CA LEU A 365 21.08 16.56 20.96
C LEU A 365 22.59 16.71 21.17
N ARG A 366 23.31 15.64 21.49
CA ARG A 366 24.76 15.69 21.79
C ARG A 366 25.65 15.18 20.65
N SER A 367 25.08 14.45 19.71
CA SER A 367 25.84 13.87 18.62
C SER A 367 25.97 14.91 17.52
N GLU A 368 27.21 15.19 17.13
CA GLU A 368 27.56 16.10 16.03
C GLU A 368 27.26 15.48 14.66
N ASP A 369 27.12 14.14 14.60
CA ASP A 369 26.85 13.38 13.38
C ASP A 369 25.38 13.46 12.90
N ASN A 370 24.57 14.35 13.45
CA ASN A 370 23.17 14.49 13.05
C ASN A 370 22.63 15.92 13.22
N ALA A 371 21.72 16.32 12.31
CA ALA A 371 21.12 17.66 12.30
C ALA A 371 19.89 17.80 13.23
N TYR A 372 19.68 16.90 14.19
CA TYR A 372 18.45 16.89 14.99
C TYR A 372 18.29 18.16 15.84
N GLY A 373 19.39 18.68 16.39
CA GLY A 373 19.40 19.94 17.13
C GLY A 373 18.95 21.12 16.26
N GLU A 374 19.50 21.21 15.05
CA GLU A 374 19.14 22.24 14.06
C GLU A 374 17.65 22.18 13.69
N PHE A 375 17.10 20.98 13.48
CA PHE A 375 15.66 20.82 13.21
C PHE A 375 14.78 21.27 14.38
N LEU A 376 15.22 21.06 15.62
CA LEU A 376 14.51 21.56 16.80
C LEU A 376 14.55 23.09 16.88
N GLU A 377 15.71 23.71 16.61
CA GLU A 377 15.81 25.17 16.54
C GLU A 377 14.95 25.76 15.43
N LEU A 378 14.99 25.17 14.23
CA LEU A 378 14.15 25.57 13.10
C LEU A 378 12.68 25.51 13.48
N ARG A 379 12.26 24.44 14.17
CA ARG A 379 10.91 24.30 14.70
C ARG A 379 10.57 25.45 15.65
N TYR A 380 11.42 25.74 16.64
CA TYR A 380 11.15 26.81 17.60
C TYR A 380 11.04 28.18 16.92
N LYS A 381 11.98 28.52 16.04
CA LYS A 381 11.95 29.77 15.26
C LYS A 381 10.70 29.87 14.39
N PHE A 382 10.31 28.77 13.73
CA PHE A 382 9.11 28.72 12.89
C PHE A 382 7.84 28.95 13.70
N LEU A 383 7.67 28.21 14.81
CA LEU A 383 6.47 28.30 15.64
C LEU A 383 6.39 29.64 16.38
N HIS A 384 7.51 30.19 16.83
CA HIS A 384 7.55 31.49 17.51
C HIS A 384 7.15 32.63 16.56
N THR A 385 7.76 32.68 15.37
CA THR A 385 7.42 33.66 14.32
C THR A 385 5.95 33.57 13.90
N ARG A 386 5.33 32.39 14.06
CA ARG A 386 3.95 32.12 13.64
C ARG A 386 2.96 31.90 14.77
N ALA A 387 3.34 32.16 16.02
CA ALA A 387 2.52 31.82 17.21
C ALA A 387 1.10 32.40 17.10
N ARG A 388 0.98 33.69 16.72
CA ARG A 388 -0.31 34.37 16.49
C ARG A 388 -1.15 33.75 15.36
N GLY A 389 -0.54 33.14 14.36
CA GLY A 389 -1.24 32.42 13.28
C GLY A 389 -1.66 31.01 13.67
N ILE A 390 -0.89 30.36 14.56
CA ILE A 390 -1.21 29.03 15.11
C ILE A 390 -2.40 29.14 16.08
N GLU A 391 -2.38 30.14 16.97
CA GLU A 391 -3.47 30.42 17.91
C GLU A 391 -4.80 30.71 17.21
N ARG A 392 -4.75 31.37 16.05
CA ARG A 392 -5.93 31.65 15.21
C ARG A 392 -6.35 30.48 14.32
N ALA A 393 -5.70 29.31 14.42
CA ALA A 393 -5.90 28.16 13.54
C ALA A 393 -5.80 28.48 12.04
N SER A 394 -5.13 29.57 11.65
CA SER A 394 -5.06 30.04 10.26
C SER A 394 -3.98 29.34 9.44
N LEU A 395 -3.10 28.57 10.09
CA LEU A 395 -2.12 27.72 9.43
C LEU A 395 -2.73 26.35 9.13
N ARG A 396 -3.40 26.25 7.98
CA ARG A 396 -3.78 24.94 7.43
C ARG A 396 -2.55 24.19 6.92
N PRO A 397 -2.56 22.85 6.94
CA PRO A 397 -1.60 22.06 6.18
C PRO A 397 -1.69 22.45 4.68
N PRO A 398 -0.58 22.44 3.94
CA PRO A 398 -0.59 22.71 2.51
C PRO A 398 -1.56 21.75 1.81
N ALA A 399 -2.27 22.30 0.82
CA ALA A 399 -3.43 21.72 0.16
C ALA A 399 -3.22 20.25 -0.23
N SER A 400 -4.25 19.45 -0.01
CA SER A 400 -4.34 18.05 -0.44
C SER A 400 -4.37 17.92 -1.96
N ARG A 401 -3.96 16.74 -2.44
CA ARG A 401 -4.04 16.26 -3.82
C ARG A 401 -5.33 16.72 -4.51
N ILE A 402 -5.20 17.21 -5.74
CA ILE A 402 -6.36 17.48 -6.59
C ILE A 402 -6.89 16.14 -7.10
N ALA A 403 -7.75 15.49 -6.33
CA ALA A 403 -8.50 14.33 -6.81
C ALA A 403 -9.56 14.84 -7.78
N TYR A 404 -9.35 14.66 -9.09
CA TYR A 404 -10.42 14.89 -10.04
C TYR A 404 -11.31 13.66 -10.13
N GLY A 405 -12.57 13.85 -9.78
CA GLY A 405 -13.69 13.18 -10.44
C GLY A 405 -14.31 14.16 -11.43
N LEU A 406 -13.60 14.52 -12.51
CA LEU A 406 -14.16 15.33 -13.60
C LEU A 406 -15.33 14.60 -14.32
N THR A 407 -15.56 13.33 -13.99
CA THR A 407 -16.57 12.48 -14.62
C THR A 407 -17.96 12.56 -14.00
N CYS A 408 -18.16 13.32 -12.90
CA CYS A 408 -19.51 13.56 -12.39
C CYS A 408 -19.66 14.98 -11.84
N THR A 409 -20.32 15.84 -12.61
CA THR A 409 -20.75 17.20 -12.25
C THR A 409 -21.79 17.27 -11.11
N GLY A 410 -22.06 16.18 -10.38
CA GLY A 410 -23.02 16.16 -9.27
C GLY A 410 -22.63 15.32 -8.04
N CYS A 411 -21.50 14.62 -8.03
CA CYS A 411 -21.26 13.56 -7.04
C CYS A 411 -20.36 13.97 -5.86
N LEU A 412 -19.50 15.00 -6.01
CA LEU A 412 -18.58 15.42 -4.95
C LEU A 412 -18.48 16.95 -4.89
N PRO A 413 -18.38 17.55 -3.69
CA PRO A 413 -18.16 18.99 -3.55
C PRO A 413 -16.82 19.37 -4.20
N LEU A 414 -16.84 20.42 -5.02
CA LEU A 414 -15.64 20.95 -5.67
C LEU A 414 -14.57 21.32 -4.63
N PRO A 415 -13.28 21.06 -4.90
CA PRO A 415 -12.20 21.54 -4.05
C PRO A 415 -12.34 23.05 -3.81
N LYS A 416 -12.18 23.51 -2.55
CA LYS A 416 -12.41 24.91 -2.17
C LYS A 416 -11.69 25.92 -3.08
N TRP A 417 -10.44 25.65 -3.45
CA TRP A 417 -9.66 26.55 -4.32
C TRP A 417 -10.26 26.67 -5.73
N LEU A 418 -10.85 25.59 -6.25
CA LEU A 418 -11.51 25.57 -7.56
C LEU A 418 -12.84 26.31 -7.48
N ALA A 419 -13.61 26.07 -6.41
CA ALA A 419 -14.82 26.84 -6.14
C ALA A 419 -14.51 28.35 -6.05
N ASN A 420 -13.47 28.73 -5.29
CA ASN A 420 -13.01 30.11 -5.19
C ASN A 420 -12.60 30.69 -6.55
N TYR A 421 -11.95 29.92 -7.41
CA TYR A 421 -11.60 30.36 -8.76
C TYR A 421 -12.86 30.62 -9.60
N MET A 422 -13.82 29.69 -9.61
CA MET A 422 -15.05 29.81 -10.39
C MET A 422 -15.94 30.97 -9.91
N THR A 423 -15.99 31.25 -8.60
CA THR A 423 -16.80 32.33 -8.02
C THR A 423 -16.07 33.66 -7.83
N CYS A 424 -14.79 33.74 -8.21
CA CYS A 424 -13.98 34.95 -8.08
C CYS A 424 -14.50 36.07 -8.99
N THR A 425 -14.80 37.24 -8.42
CA THR A 425 -15.30 38.41 -9.15
C THR A 425 -14.21 39.36 -9.66
N TRP A 426 -13.00 39.30 -9.09
CA TRP A 426 -11.90 40.21 -9.47
C TRP A 426 -11.01 39.69 -10.59
N ARG A 427 -11.06 38.38 -10.90
CA ARG A 427 -10.25 37.81 -11.98
C ARG A 427 -10.85 38.17 -13.34
N ALA A 428 -9.99 38.44 -14.31
CA ALA A 428 -10.40 38.59 -15.69
C ALA A 428 -10.86 37.23 -16.26
N PRO A 429 -11.79 37.20 -17.23
CA PRO A 429 -12.20 35.96 -17.89
C PRO A 429 -11.04 35.19 -18.54
N ALA A 430 -9.97 35.88 -18.94
CA ALA A 430 -8.79 35.28 -19.55
C ALA A 430 -7.76 34.71 -18.55
N MET A 431 -7.91 34.98 -17.24
CA MET A 431 -6.99 34.51 -16.21
C MET A 431 -7.12 33.00 -16.04
N THR A 432 -6.00 32.29 -16.13
CA THR A 432 -5.98 30.83 -15.92
C THR A 432 -6.14 30.49 -14.43
N CYS A 433 -6.56 29.25 -14.12
CA CYS A 433 -6.62 28.82 -12.73
C CYS A 433 -5.23 28.80 -12.08
N LEU A 434 -4.17 28.46 -12.83
CA LEU A 434 -2.80 28.48 -12.31
C LEU A 434 -2.36 29.90 -11.91
N GLU A 435 -2.65 30.88 -12.75
CA GLU A 435 -2.39 32.29 -12.48
C GLU A 435 -3.19 32.81 -11.28
N PHE A 436 -4.48 32.46 -11.20
CA PHE A 436 -5.30 32.76 -10.03
C PHE A 436 -4.69 32.17 -8.76
N LEU A 437 -4.25 30.91 -8.78
CA LEU A 437 -3.63 30.28 -7.60
C LEU A 437 -2.33 30.98 -7.16
N ARG A 438 -1.62 31.64 -8.07
CA ARG A 438 -0.43 32.45 -7.74
C ARG A 438 -0.81 33.80 -7.12
N LYS A 439 -1.93 34.39 -7.55
CA LYS A 439 -2.38 35.74 -7.17
C LYS A 439 -3.37 35.77 -6.00
N ALA A 440 -4.08 34.66 -5.76
CA ALA A 440 -5.13 34.53 -4.77
C ALA A 440 -4.63 33.94 -3.44
N GLY A 441 -5.25 34.38 -2.35
CA GLY A 441 -5.09 33.81 -1.02
C GLY A 441 -5.99 32.59 -0.80
N PRO A 442 -5.97 32.01 0.40
CA PRO A 442 -6.71 30.79 0.73
C PRO A 442 -8.24 30.87 0.57
N ASP A 443 -8.80 32.08 0.58
CA ASP A 443 -10.23 32.35 0.45
C ASP A 443 -10.58 32.99 -0.90
N GLY A 444 -9.66 32.96 -1.86
CA GLY A 444 -9.87 33.53 -3.20
C GLY A 444 -9.68 35.05 -3.28
N GLN A 445 -9.37 35.72 -2.18
CA GLN A 445 -9.04 37.15 -2.13
C GLN A 445 -7.66 37.43 -2.74
N ILE A 446 -7.43 38.60 -3.33
CA ILE A 446 -6.08 39.02 -3.77
C ILE A 446 -5.11 38.97 -2.57
N GLN A 447 -3.97 38.28 -2.74
CA GLN A 447 -2.99 38.12 -1.64
C GLN A 447 -2.51 39.47 -1.11
N GLN A 448 -2.27 39.53 0.20
CA GLN A 448 -1.84 40.77 0.89
C GLN A 448 -0.52 41.34 0.33
N ARG A 449 0.32 40.50 -0.28
CA ARG A 449 1.53 40.92 -0.96
C ARG A 449 1.24 41.83 -2.16
N TYR A 450 0.35 41.43 -3.05
CA TYR A 450 -0.02 42.23 -4.22
C TYR A 450 -0.66 43.55 -3.81
N ARG A 451 -1.45 43.55 -2.73
CA ARG A 451 -1.96 44.80 -2.10
C ARG A 451 -0.85 45.74 -1.65
N ARG A 452 0.22 45.20 -1.04
CA ARG A 452 1.40 45.98 -0.62
C ARG A 452 2.18 46.52 -1.81
N ILE A 453 2.37 45.72 -2.85
CA ILE A 453 3.09 46.12 -4.08
C ILE A 453 2.32 47.23 -4.81
N HIS A 454 1.02 47.03 -5.02
CA HIS A 454 0.12 48.04 -5.62
C HIS A 454 0.21 49.38 -4.89
N LYS A 455 0.08 49.35 -3.55
CA LYS A 455 0.22 50.54 -2.69
C LYS A 455 1.61 51.17 -2.76
N HIS A 456 2.66 50.37 -2.78
CA HIS A 456 4.04 50.85 -2.81
C HIS A 456 4.40 51.52 -4.14
N LEU A 457 3.97 50.92 -5.25
CA LEU A 457 4.17 51.43 -6.60
C LEU A 457 3.25 52.61 -6.95
N ARG A 458 2.26 52.93 -6.08
CA ARG A 458 1.27 53.99 -6.30
C ARG A 458 0.56 53.88 -7.66
N VAL A 459 0.19 52.65 -8.02
CA VAL A 459 -0.51 52.39 -9.28
C VAL A 459 -1.89 53.05 -9.23
N GLU A 460 -2.22 53.87 -10.22
CA GLU A 460 -3.48 54.60 -10.31
C GLU A 460 -4.68 53.68 -10.58
N ALA A 461 -4.47 52.62 -11.38
CA ALA A 461 -5.51 51.64 -11.68
C ALA A 461 -6.00 50.93 -10.40
N PRO A 462 -7.30 50.59 -10.30
CA PRO A 462 -7.83 49.77 -9.22
C PRO A 462 -7.04 48.47 -9.02
N LEU A 463 -6.96 48.00 -7.78
CA LEU A 463 -6.17 46.81 -7.44
C LEU A 463 -6.58 45.58 -8.27
N GLU A 464 -7.88 45.41 -8.49
CA GLU A 464 -8.49 44.34 -9.27
C GLU A 464 -8.11 44.43 -10.75
N GLU A 465 -8.04 45.63 -11.32
CA GLU A 465 -7.62 45.81 -12.71
C GLU A 465 -6.11 45.57 -12.86
N TRP A 466 -5.32 46.18 -11.97
CA TRP A 466 -3.87 46.03 -11.96
C TRP A 466 -3.43 44.58 -11.78
N ILE A 467 -4.07 43.80 -10.89
CA ILE A 467 -3.65 42.41 -10.63
C ILE A 467 -3.86 41.51 -11.86
N ASN A 468 -4.78 41.85 -12.76
CA ASN A 468 -5.03 41.09 -13.99
C ASN A 468 -3.96 41.33 -15.06
N VAL A 469 -3.26 42.47 -15.03
CA VAL A 469 -2.17 42.80 -15.97
C VAL A 469 -0.78 42.68 -15.35
N CYS A 470 -0.70 42.59 -14.02
CA CYS A 470 0.56 42.44 -13.30
C CYS A 470 1.23 41.10 -13.66
N ALA A 471 2.43 41.19 -14.22
CA ALA A 471 3.27 40.03 -14.51
C ALA A 471 3.68 39.31 -13.21
N GLU A 472 3.74 37.99 -13.28
CA GLU A 472 4.19 37.18 -12.16
C GLU A 472 5.73 37.21 -12.11
N SER A 473 6.31 37.75 -11.05
CA SER A 473 7.76 37.75 -10.83
C SER A 473 8.26 36.46 -10.15
N GLY A 474 7.55 35.34 -10.35
CA GLY A 474 7.97 34.01 -9.88
C GLY A 474 7.98 33.81 -8.36
N GLU A 475 7.49 34.76 -7.55
CA GLU A 475 7.65 34.67 -6.09
C GLU A 475 6.67 33.72 -5.40
N VAL A 476 5.62 33.28 -6.11
CA VAL A 476 4.69 32.26 -5.62
C VAL A 476 4.80 31.02 -6.49
N LEU A 477 5.51 30.02 -5.97
CA LEU A 477 5.61 28.71 -6.60
C LEU A 477 4.36 27.89 -6.26
N VAL A 478 3.52 27.67 -7.26
CA VAL A 478 2.47 26.65 -7.19
C VAL A 478 3.09 25.37 -7.72
N SER A 479 3.30 24.39 -6.84
CA SER A 479 3.74 23.05 -7.21
C SER A 479 2.55 22.10 -7.11
N PRO A 480 1.70 22.04 -8.16
CA PRO A 480 0.65 21.04 -8.18
C PRO A 480 1.31 19.67 -8.38
N VAL A 481 0.93 18.69 -7.57
CA VAL A 481 1.34 17.31 -7.84
C VAL A 481 0.59 16.84 -9.07
N PHE A 482 1.33 16.68 -10.15
CA PHE A 482 0.81 16.21 -11.40
C PHE A 482 0.68 14.68 -11.42
N TYR A 483 -0.32 14.18 -12.13
CA TYR A 483 -0.33 12.78 -12.58
C TYR A 483 0.85 12.52 -13.52
N THR A 484 1.11 11.25 -13.83
CA THR A 484 2.14 10.89 -14.82
C THR A 484 1.85 11.56 -16.16
N ARG A 485 2.83 12.22 -16.78
CA ARG A 485 2.71 12.89 -18.10
C ARG A 485 2.15 11.99 -19.20
N LEU A 486 2.30 10.68 -19.05
CA LEU A 486 1.83 9.68 -20.00
C LEU A 486 0.36 9.27 -19.79
N GLY A 487 -0.27 9.70 -18.69
CA GLY A 487 -1.67 9.44 -18.37
C GLY A 487 -2.60 10.50 -18.96
N ASP A 488 -3.87 10.17 -19.12
CA ASP A 488 -4.88 11.13 -19.59
C ASP A 488 -5.32 12.07 -18.47
N GLU A 489 -5.24 11.60 -17.21
CA GLU A 489 -5.51 12.39 -16.01
C GLU A 489 -4.55 13.58 -15.88
N TYR A 490 -3.31 13.42 -16.35
CA TYR A 490 -2.37 14.53 -16.46
C TYR A 490 -2.88 15.62 -17.42
N CYS A 491 -3.43 15.21 -18.57
CA CYS A 491 -4.00 16.14 -19.54
C CYS A 491 -5.20 16.87 -18.92
N GLY A 492 -6.06 16.18 -18.17
CA GLY A 492 -7.21 16.80 -17.49
C GLY A 492 -6.78 17.83 -16.44
N GLN A 493 -5.78 17.51 -15.64
CA GLN A 493 -5.20 18.44 -14.67
C GLN A 493 -4.51 19.62 -15.35
N TRP A 494 -3.77 19.38 -16.44
CA TRP A 494 -3.14 20.44 -17.22
C TRP A 494 -4.18 21.39 -17.80
N LEU A 495 -5.27 20.84 -18.36
CA LEU A 495 -6.37 21.61 -18.94
C LEU A 495 -6.98 22.56 -17.89
N LEU A 496 -7.30 22.04 -16.70
CA LEU A 496 -7.88 22.85 -15.63
C LEU A 496 -6.93 23.96 -15.16
N LEU A 497 -5.62 23.71 -15.15
CA LEU A 497 -4.68 24.72 -14.67
C LEU A 497 -4.36 25.79 -15.72
N ASN A 498 -4.32 25.44 -17.00
CA ASN A 498 -3.74 26.27 -18.06
C ASN A 498 -4.76 26.84 -19.07
N VAL A 499 -6.01 26.39 -19.04
CA VAL A 499 -7.08 26.94 -19.87
C VAL A 499 -7.98 27.81 -18.99
N PRO A 500 -8.28 29.07 -19.37
CA PRO A 500 -9.23 29.88 -18.64
C PRO A 500 -10.66 29.36 -18.82
N PHE A 501 -11.46 29.42 -17.76
CA PHE A 501 -12.88 29.01 -17.76
C PHE A 501 -13.64 29.73 -16.64
N LEU A 502 -14.97 29.81 -16.77
CA LEU A 502 -15.88 30.30 -15.74
C LEU A 502 -16.56 29.13 -15.02
N ALA A 503 -17.02 28.15 -15.79
CA ALA A 503 -17.58 26.89 -15.33
C ALA A 503 -16.76 25.69 -15.84
N LEU A 504 -16.82 24.55 -15.15
CA LEU A 504 -16.16 23.33 -15.62
C LEU A 504 -16.66 22.88 -17.00
N ASP A 505 -17.93 23.13 -17.29
CA ASP A 505 -18.55 22.78 -18.56
C ASP A 505 -17.94 23.55 -19.75
N ASP A 506 -17.35 24.73 -19.53
CA ASP A 506 -16.64 25.49 -20.57
C ASP A 506 -15.42 24.73 -21.10
N LEU A 507 -14.83 23.85 -20.29
CA LEU A 507 -13.72 23.00 -20.70
C LEU A 507 -14.19 21.83 -21.56
N TRP A 508 -15.47 21.48 -21.54
CA TRP A 508 -16.00 20.28 -22.18
C TRP A 508 -16.53 20.58 -23.59
N LEU A 509 -15.78 20.14 -24.61
CA LEU A 509 -16.19 20.27 -26.01
C LEU A 509 -16.86 18.97 -26.48
N ARG A 510 -18.08 19.07 -27.02
CA ARG A 510 -18.86 17.90 -27.50
C ARG A 510 -18.09 17.01 -28.47
N ARG A 511 -17.17 17.57 -29.27
CA ARG A 511 -16.31 16.81 -30.19
C ARG A 511 -15.45 15.76 -29.48
N ALA A 512 -15.03 16.00 -28.23
CA ALA A 512 -14.24 15.04 -27.46
C ALA A 512 -15.04 13.78 -27.06
N LEU A 513 -16.38 13.82 -27.13
CA LEU A 513 -17.21 12.62 -26.89
C LEU A 513 -17.04 11.56 -27.99
N ARG A 514 -16.50 11.92 -29.16
CA ARG A 514 -16.13 10.98 -30.22
C ARG A 514 -14.87 10.19 -29.92
N VAL A 515 -14.15 10.55 -28.87
CA VAL A 515 -12.88 9.94 -28.47
C VAL A 515 -13.12 9.02 -27.26
N PRO A 516 -12.47 7.84 -27.20
CA PRO A 516 -12.55 6.95 -26.04
C PRO A 516 -12.21 7.68 -24.74
N GLU A 517 -12.85 7.28 -23.65
CA GLU A 517 -12.75 7.97 -22.35
C GLU A 517 -11.30 8.18 -21.88
N ARG A 518 -10.44 7.18 -22.06
CA ARG A 518 -9.01 7.21 -21.70
C ARG A 518 -8.12 8.14 -22.53
N LEU A 519 -8.65 8.81 -23.54
CA LEU A 519 -7.95 9.79 -24.39
C LEU A 519 -8.71 11.13 -24.44
N ARG A 520 -9.80 11.25 -23.68
CA ARG A 520 -10.74 12.35 -23.81
C ARG A 520 -10.11 13.66 -23.32
N PHE A 521 -9.33 13.62 -22.25
CA PHE A 521 -8.67 14.83 -21.76
C PHE A 521 -7.54 15.28 -22.69
N LEU A 522 -6.78 14.36 -23.28
CA LEU A 522 -5.83 14.71 -24.34
C LEU A 522 -6.54 15.36 -25.54
N ALA A 523 -7.70 14.83 -25.96
CA ALA A 523 -8.50 15.45 -27.02
C ALA A 523 -8.95 16.86 -26.67
N LEU A 524 -9.41 17.11 -25.45
CA LEU A 524 -9.77 18.45 -24.99
C LEU A 524 -8.56 19.39 -24.98
N CYS A 525 -7.40 18.92 -24.52
CA CYS A 525 -6.15 19.66 -24.59
C CYS A 525 -5.78 20.07 -26.02
N LEU A 526 -5.92 19.16 -26.99
CA LEU A 526 -5.66 19.43 -28.41
C LEU A 526 -6.66 20.42 -29.01
N LEU A 527 -7.93 20.37 -28.60
CA LEU A 527 -8.97 21.28 -29.08
C LEU A 527 -8.83 22.69 -28.48
N HIS A 528 -8.48 22.82 -27.20
CA HIS A 528 -8.35 24.12 -26.52
C HIS A 528 -6.99 24.79 -26.77
N LYS A 529 -5.90 24.01 -26.84
CA LYS A 529 -4.52 24.53 -26.92
C LYS A 529 -3.67 23.77 -27.95
N PRO A 530 -4.08 23.71 -29.23
CA PRO A 530 -3.37 22.95 -30.25
C PRO A 530 -1.91 23.39 -30.42
N ALA A 531 -1.64 24.70 -30.38
CA ALA A 531 -0.29 25.26 -30.55
C ALA A 531 0.72 24.80 -29.49
N TYR A 532 0.25 24.43 -28.29
CA TYR A 532 1.11 23.85 -27.24
C TYR A 532 1.27 22.35 -27.45
N TRP A 533 0.16 21.60 -27.50
CA TRP A 533 0.17 20.14 -27.50
C TRP A 533 0.70 19.53 -28.80
N ARG A 534 0.55 20.22 -29.94
CA ARG A 534 1.12 19.82 -31.24
C ARG A 534 2.54 20.32 -31.48
N SER A 535 3.14 21.00 -30.50
CA SER A 535 4.53 21.47 -30.59
C SER A 535 5.43 20.60 -29.71
N PRO A 536 6.13 19.60 -30.27
CA PRO A 536 7.08 18.79 -29.51
C PRO A 536 8.11 19.64 -28.76
N ALA A 537 8.54 20.76 -29.35
CA ALA A 537 9.49 21.68 -28.75
C ALA A 537 8.97 22.32 -27.46
N ARG A 538 7.69 22.72 -27.39
CA ARG A 538 7.10 23.30 -26.18
C ARG A 538 6.93 22.27 -25.07
N VAL A 539 6.43 21.08 -25.41
CA VAL A 539 6.28 19.99 -24.42
C VAL A 539 7.65 19.53 -23.92
N ARG A 540 8.66 19.48 -24.80
CA ARG A 540 10.05 19.21 -24.45
C ARG A 540 10.59 20.22 -23.45
N ALA A 541 10.45 21.52 -23.72
CA ALA A 541 10.93 22.57 -22.82
C ALA A 541 10.38 22.42 -21.40
N ASP A 542 9.09 22.07 -21.26
CA ASP A 542 8.51 21.83 -19.93
C ASP A 542 9.07 20.56 -19.26
N LEU A 543 9.30 19.49 -20.02
CA LEU A 543 9.93 18.28 -19.50
C LEU A 543 11.40 18.51 -19.09
N GLU A 544 12.11 19.38 -19.80
CA GLU A 544 13.47 19.83 -19.45
C GLU A 544 13.44 20.67 -18.17
N LEU A 545 12.47 21.58 -18.01
CA LEU A 545 12.25 22.34 -16.77
C LEU A 545 11.93 21.43 -15.57
N GLU A 546 11.27 20.29 -15.79
CA GLU A 546 11.07 19.24 -14.78
C GLU A 546 12.34 18.39 -14.50
N ALA A 547 13.47 18.73 -15.12
CA ALA A 547 14.73 17.99 -15.04
C ALA A 547 14.61 16.50 -15.41
N ARG A 548 13.78 16.18 -16.40
CA ARG A 548 13.67 14.81 -16.92
C ARG A 548 14.89 14.44 -17.76
N ALA A 549 15.29 13.17 -17.69
CA ALA A 549 16.37 12.66 -18.53
C ALA A 549 15.96 12.64 -20.01
N GLU A 550 16.89 12.94 -20.91
CA GLU A 550 16.68 12.98 -22.37
C GLU A 550 15.98 11.72 -22.92
N THR A 551 16.35 10.53 -22.43
CA THR A 551 15.72 9.27 -22.83
C THR A 551 14.23 9.19 -22.46
N TYR A 552 13.85 9.76 -21.30
CA TYR A 552 12.46 9.86 -20.89
C TYR A 552 11.71 10.88 -21.76
N ILE A 553 12.33 12.04 -22.04
CA ILE A 553 11.75 13.10 -22.85
C ILE A 553 11.38 12.57 -24.24
N ARG A 554 12.33 11.94 -24.93
CA ARG A 554 12.08 11.35 -26.25
C ARG A 554 10.93 10.35 -26.22
N ASN A 555 10.97 9.40 -25.29
CA ASN A 555 9.90 8.40 -25.16
C ASN A 555 8.52 9.05 -24.89
N ALA A 556 8.47 10.11 -24.07
CA ALA A 556 7.23 10.81 -23.77
C ALA A 556 6.68 11.57 -24.99
N LEU A 557 7.55 12.18 -25.79
CA LEU A 557 7.17 12.86 -27.02
C LEU A 557 6.68 11.87 -28.08
N ASP A 558 7.35 10.74 -28.26
CA ASP A 558 6.93 9.69 -29.20
C ASP A 558 5.56 9.12 -28.81
N MET A 559 5.35 8.84 -27.52
CA MET A 559 4.06 8.38 -27.01
C MET A 559 2.96 9.44 -27.17
N LEU A 560 3.28 10.72 -26.94
CA LEU A 560 2.33 11.80 -27.13
C LEU A 560 1.95 11.93 -28.61
N ALA A 561 2.92 11.91 -29.54
CA ALA A 561 2.66 11.99 -30.98
C ALA A 561 1.72 10.87 -31.45
N ALA A 562 2.01 9.62 -31.09
CA ALA A 562 1.16 8.47 -31.43
C ALA A 562 -0.28 8.61 -30.86
N ARG A 563 -0.41 9.15 -29.63
CA ARG A 563 -1.73 9.40 -29.04
C ARG A 563 -2.47 10.54 -29.72
N ILE A 564 -1.77 11.59 -30.17
CA ILE A 564 -2.37 12.70 -30.92
C ILE A 564 -2.92 12.20 -32.26
N GLU A 565 -2.15 11.42 -33.02
CA GLU A 565 -2.59 10.81 -34.29
C GLU A 565 -3.86 9.97 -34.10
N LEU A 566 -3.88 9.14 -33.05
CA LEU A 566 -5.05 8.34 -32.72
C LEU A 566 -6.28 9.20 -32.38
N VAL A 567 -6.09 10.25 -31.57
CA VAL A 567 -7.16 11.19 -31.22
C VAL A 567 -7.68 11.91 -32.47
N ASP A 568 -6.79 12.33 -33.38
CA ASP A 568 -7.17 13.00 -34.63
C ASP A 568 -8.03 12.10 -35.51
N ALA A 569 -7.67 10.82 -35.66
CA ALA A 569 -8.48 9.86 -36.40
C ALA A 569 -9.91 9.73 -35.85
N TYR A 570 -10.09 9.71 -34.52
CA TYR A 570 -11.43 9.76 -33.90
C TYR A 570 -12.15 11.08 -34.14
N LEU A 571 -11.44 12.22 -34.03
CA LEU A 571 -12.03 13.54 -34.19
C LEU A 571 -12.45 13.82 -35.64
N LEU A 572 -11.72 13.26 -36.61
CA LEU A 572 -12.02 13.28 -38.05
C LEU A 572 -13.10 12.27 -38.45
N GLY A 573 -13.37 11.28 -37.60
CA GLY A 573 -14.38 10.23 -37.85
C GLY A 573 -13.86 9.06 -38.68
N GLU A 574 -12.55 8.97 -38.87
CA GLU A 574 -11.86 7.82 -39.49
C GLU A 574 -11.92 6.58 -38.58
N LEU A 575 -12.01 6.79 -37.26
CA LEU A 575 -12.25 5.75 -36.25
C LEU A 575 -13.50 6.09 -35.44
N ARG A 576 -14.30 5.08 -35.08
CA ARG A 576 -15.43 5.22 -34.16
C ARG A 576 -15.16 4.51 -32.84
N VAL A 577 -15.75 5.00 -31.75
CA VAL A 577 -15.55 4.43 -30.40
C VAL A 577 -16.06 2.98 -30.35
N GLU A 578 -17.15 2.70 -31.08
CA GLU A 578 -17.75 1.38 -31.19
C GLU A 578 -16.82 0.37 -31.87
N ASP A 579 -15.99 0.81 -32.83
CA ASP A 579 -15.08 -0.07 -33.59
C ASP A 579 -14.01 -0.69 -32.70
N VAL A 580 -13.60 0.03 -31.64
CA VAL A 580 -12.59 -0.42 -30.68
C VAL A 580 -13.18 -1.25 -29.53
N LEU A 581 -14.44 -1.01 -29.17
CA LEU A 581 -15.13 -1.85 -28.17
C LEU A 581 -15.66 -3.17 -28.75
N THR A 582 -15.93 -3.21 -30.06
CA THR A 582 -16.45 -4.40 -30.76
C THR A 582 -15.39 -5.22 -31.48
N GLY A 583 -14.11 -4.82 -31.44
CA GLY A 583 -13.00 -5.61 -31.96
C GLY A 583 -12.93 -5.72 -33.49
N ARG A 584 -13.64 -4.89 -34.25
CA ARG A 584 -13.69 -4.99 -35.73
C ARG A 584 -12.51 -4.34 -36.46
N THR A 585 -11.65 -3.59 -35.79
CA THR A 585 -10.41 -3.08 -36.38
C THR A 585 -9.20 -3.88 -35.87
N CYS A 586 -8.88 -4.99 -36.53
CA CYS A 586 -7.56 -5.64 -36.64
C CYS A 586 -6.71 -5.94 -35.38
N TYR A 587 -7.15 -5.56 -34.19
CA TYR A 587 -6.44 -5.75 -32.93
C TYR A 587 -7.29 -6.65 -32.06
N GLY A 588 -6.89 -7.91 -32.04
CA GLY A 588 -7.51 -8.98 -31.28
C GLY A 588 -7.76 -8.61 -29.83
N HIS A 589 -8.97 -9.00 -29.40
CA HIS A 589 -9.54 -8.88 -28.07
C HIS A 589 -8.54 -9.04 -26.92
N ALA A 590 -8.46 -8.00 -26.10
CA ALA A 590 -8.15 -8.13 -24.68
C ALA A 590 -9.19 -7.32 -23.90
N HIS A 591 -10.29 -8.00 -23.53
CA HIS A 591 -11.25 -7.53 -22.54
C HIS A 591 -10.56 -7.41 -21.17
N VAL A 592 -10.77 -6.27 -20.48
CA VAL A 592 -10.59 -6.17 -19.03
C VAL A 592 -11.70 -5.29 -18.47
N MET A 593 -12.47 -5.89 -17.55
CA MET A 593 -13.33 -5.22 -16.57
C MET A 593 -12.53 -4.37 -15.58
#